data_AF-A0A1I8AL98-F1
#
_entry.id   AF-A0A1I8AL98-F1
#
_cell.length_a   1.000
_cell.length_b   1.000
_cell.length_c   1.000
_cell.angle_alpha   90.00
_cell.angle_beta   90.00
_cell.angle_gamma   90.00
#
_symmetry.space_group_name_H-M   'P 1'
#
loop_
_entity.id
_entity.type
_entity.pdbx_description
1 polymer ?
#
loop_
_entity_poly.entity_id
_entity_poly.type
_entity_poly.pdbx_seq_one_letter_code
_entity_poly.pdbx_strand_id
1 'polypeptide(L)'
;MAPVRQSLLDKALIRLALQFENHPLCPKLFEQISKLPKPLRKSLQGLVHSMSTFRAQFGEVFDLRTNINKIVLDELFLDVNETLKRAPNAHALVIGIRNRLDIEPKEIFALLSPREKRRFKSMAQIDKILWINLQLIQGRTFQEDCPEPRRFILISARARCDFTVIQLLYRHTKNLTLKGVERLLDLVKDWCDDTIHDSFTHLMDRFRYGIYKE
;
A
#
# COMPACT_ATOMS: atom_id res chain seq x y z
N MET A 1 -3.81 -0.74 22.92
CA MET A 1 -2.69 0.22 22.80
C MET A 1 -3.27 1.63 22.80
N ALA A 2 -2.76 2.52 23.64
CA ALA A 2 -3.17 3.93 23.61
C ALA A 2 -2.73 4.56 22.26
N PRO A 3 -3.52 5.45 21.65
CA PRO A 3 -3.11 6.10 20.42
C PRO A 3 -1.86 6.93 20.71
N VAL A 4 -0.73 6.58 20.07
CA VAL A 4 0.48 7.42 20.08
C VAL A 4 0.04 8.82 19.68
N ARG A 5 0.19 9.77 20.60
CA ARG A 5 -0.19 11.16 20.40
C ARG A 5 0.86 11.78 19.50
N GLN A 6 0.40 12.31 18.36
CA GLN A 6 1.23 13.09 17.44
C GLN A 6 1.92 14.23 18.20
N SER A 7 3.22 14.38 18.01
CA SER A 7 4.00 15.39 18.74
C SER A 7 3.61 16.80 18.31
N LEU A 8 3.90 17.81 19.15
CA LEU A 8 3.69 19.21 18.79
C LEU A 8 4.54 19.61 17.57
N LEU A 9 5.73 19.02 17.45
CA LEU A 9 6.62 19.22 16.32
C LEU A 9 6.00 18.70 15.02
N ASP A 10 5.50 17.46 15.01
CA ASP A 10 4.88 16.87 13.82
C ASP A 10 3.66 17.68 13.37
N LYS A 11 2.83 18.12 14.33
CA LYS A 11 1.68 18.98 14.04
C LYS A 11 2.10 20.30 13.39
N ALA A 12 3.17 20.91 13.86
CA ALA A 12 3.70 22.14 13.27
C ALA A 12 4.23 21.89 11.86
N LEU A 13 5.02 20.83 11.66
CA LEU A 13 5.59 20.45 10.37
C LEU A 13 4.51 20.13 9.33
N ILE A 14 3.49 19.36 9.70
CA ILE A 14 2.37 19.00 8.81
C ILE A 14 1.57 20.25 8.42
N ARG A 15 1.25 21.12 9.37
CA ARG A 15 0.54 22.38 9.07
C ARG A 15 1.33 23.24 8.11
N LEU A 16 2.64 23.34 8.36
CA LEU A 16 3.55 24.09 7.52
C LEU A 16 3.60 23.48 6.10
N ALA A 17 3.80 22.17 5.99
CA ALA A 17 3.82 21.47 4.71
C ALA A 17 2.50 21.63 3.92
N LEU A 18 1.34 21.53 4.59
CA LEU A 18 0.04 21.77 3.97
C LEU A 18 -0.10 23.20 3.43
N GLN A 19 0.43 24.21 4.13
CA GLN A 19 0.41 25.58 3.62
C GLN A 19 1.24 25.70 2.32
N PHE A 20 2.39 25.05 2.26
CA PHE A 20 3.28 25.06 1.10
C PHE A 20 2.73 24.30 -0.11
N GLU A 21 2.13 23.14 0.12
CA GLU A 21 1.53 22.32 -0.93
C GLU A 21 0.43 23.07 -1.71
N ASN A 22 -0.34 23.93 -1.03
CA ASN A 22 -1.43 24.68 -1.67
C ASN A 22 -0.99 26.02 -2.27
N HIS A 23 0.21 26.51 -1.92
CA HIS A 23 0.73 27.80 -2.39
C HIS A 23 2.21 27.70 -2.80
N PRO A 24 2.55 26.85 -3.79
CA PRO A 24 3.93 26.64 -4.22
C PRO A 24 4.62 27.91 -4.76
N LEU A 25 3.83 28.92 -5.15
CA LEU A 25 4.29 30.17 -5.78
C LEU A 25 4.16 31.41 -4.88
N CYS A 26 3.92 31.27 -3.57
CA CYS A 26 3.82 32.44 -2.70
C CYS A 26 5.21 32.99 -2.32
N PRO A 27 5.59 34.22 -2.73
CA PRO A 27 6.94 34.75 -2.51
C PRO A 27 7.32 34.88 -1.04
N LYS A 28 6.34 35.25 -0.18
CA LYS A 28 6.53 35.37 1.27
C LYS A 28 6.84 34.02 1.94
N LEU A 29 6.19 32.96 1.47
CA LEU A 29 6.41 31.59 1.94
C LEU A 29 7.79 31.08 1.49
N PHE A 30 8.20 31.39 0.25
CA PHE A 30 9.54 31.06 -0.26
C PHE A 30 10.65 31.78 0.53
N GLU A 31 10.44 33.05 0.88
CA GLU A 31 11.35 33.83 1.72
C GLU A 31 11.43 33.31 3.15
N GLN A 32 10.35 32.72 3.68
CA GLN A 32 10.36 32.06 4.98
C GLN A 32 11.14 30.74 4.95
N ILE A 33 11.02 29.93 3.89
CA ILE A 33 11.80 28.70 3.71
C ILE A 33 13.29 29.00 3.56
N SER A 34 13.65 30.05 2.81
CA SER A 34 15.06 30.41 2.58
C SER A 34 15.78 30.84 3.86
N LYS A 35 15.02 31.25 4.89
CA LYS A 35 15.51 31.57 6.24
C LYS A 35 15.64 30.34 7.16
N LEU A 36 15.05 29.19 6.82
CA LEU A 36 15.22 27.97 7.59
C LEU A 36 16.62 27.36 7.41
N PRO A 37 17.21 26.74 8.46
CA PRO A 37 18.43 25.95 8.33
C PRO A 37 18.31 24.89 7.23
N LYS A 38 19.42 24.65 6.50
CA LYS A 38 19.46 23.72 5.36
C LYS A 38 18.87 22.33 5.65
N PRO A 39 19.11 21.69 6.82
CA PRO A 39 18.48 20.40 7.15
C PRO A 39 16.95 20.50 7.20
N LEU A 40 16.42 21.47 7.94
CA LEU A 40 14.97 21.68 8.09
C LEU A 40 14.28 21.99 6.75
N ARG A 41 14.96 22.73 5.87
CA ARG A 41 14.46 23.02 4.52
C ARG A 41 14.30 21.74 3.70
N LYS A 42 15.31 20.87 3.70
CA LYS A 42 15.25 19.58 2.99
C LYS A 42 14.14 18.69 3.55
N SER A 43 14.04 18.61 4.87
CA SER A 43 12.98 17.87 5.55
C SER A 43 11.59 18.33 5.13
N LEU A 44 11.35 19.65 5.15
CA LEU A 44 10.08 20.23 4.76
C LEU A 44 9.76 19.99 3.28
N GLN A 45 10.74 20.10 2.39
CA GLN A 45 10.57 19.78 0.96
C GLN A 45 10.20 18.32 0.75
N GLY A 46 10.86 17.39 1.44
CA GLY A 46 10.53 15.97 1.41
C GLY A 46 9.11 15.70 1.88
N LEU A 47 8.71 16.31 3.00
CA LEU A 47 7.35 16.19 3.53
C LEU A 47 6.31 16.72 2.55
N VAL A 48 6.49 17.94 2.02
CA VAL A 48 5.58 18.53 1.01
C VAL A 48 5.45 17.62 -0.20
N HIS A 49 6.56 17.09 -0.71
CA HIS A 49 6.54 16.16 -1.83
C HIS A 49 5.74 14.89 -1.50
N SER A 50 5.98 14.27 -0.33
CA SER A 50 5.23 13.08 0.09
C SER A 50 3.73 13.34 0.27
N MET A 51 3.34 14.50 0.80
CA MET A 51 1.94 14.89 0.95
C MET A 51 1.26 15.14 -0.41
N SER A 52 1.96 15.78 -1.35
CA SER A 52 1.48 15.94 -2.72
C SER A 52 1.26 14.60 -3.41
N THR A 53 2.20 13.66 -3.26
CA THR A 53 2.07 12.30 -3.81
C THR A 53 0.87 11.58 -3.19
N PHE A 54 0.71 11.65 -1.87
CA PHE A 54 -0.47 11.10 -1.20
C PHE A 54 -1.76 11.72 -1.72
N ARG A 55 -1.83 13.04 -1.88
CA ARG A 55 -3.02 13.72 -2.41
C ARG A 55 -3.31 13.30 -3.84
N ALA A 56 -2.29 13.15 -4.69
CA ALA A 56 -2.48 12.67 -6.06
C ALA A 56 -3.09 11.26 -6.10
N GLN A 57 -2.78 10.42 -5.11
CA GLN A 57 -3.30 9.05 -5.03
C GLN A 57 -4.66 8.95 -4.34
N PHE A 58 -4.88 9.68 -3.25
CA PHE A 58 -6.02 9.49 -2.35
C PHE A 58 -6.93 10.71 -2.20
N GLY A 59 -6.57 11.86 -2.79
CA GLY A 59 -7.20 13.16 -2.52
C GLY A 59 -8.70 13.21 -2.75
N GLU A 60 -9.23 12.39 -3.67
CA GLU A 60 -10.68 12.28 -3.93
C GLU A 60 -11.46 11.67 -2.76
N VAL A 61 -10.82 10.85 -1.93
CA VAL A 61 -11.47 10.08 -0.86
C VAL A 61 -10.89 10.35 0.53
N PHE A 62 -9.76 11.06 0.58
CA PHE A 62 -9.03 11.38 1.80
C PHE A 62 -8.49 12.82 1.75
N ASP A 63 -9.14 13.71 2.50
CA ASP A 63 -8.69 15.08 2.67
C ASP A 63 -7.66 15.17 3.81
N LEU A 64 -6.43 15.57 3.48
CA LEU A 64 -5.32 15.72 4.44
C LEU A 64 -5.57 16.83 5.48
N ARG A 65 -6.26 17.91 5.13
CA ARG A 65 -6.55 19.04 6.05
C ARG A 65 -7.58 18.62 7.10
N THR A 66 -8.64 17.94 6.66
CA THR A 66 -9.69 17.41 7.52
C THR A 66 -9.15 16.33 8.45
N ASN A 67 -8.15 15.57 7.99
CA ASN A 67 -7.51 14.49 8.75
C ASN A 67 -6.14 14.88 9.33
N ILE A 68 -5.85 16.16 9.53
CA ILE A 68 -4.51 16.63 9.92
C ILE A 68 -3.96 15.97 11.20
N ASN A 69 -4.84 15.70 12.16
CA ASN A 69 -4.48 15.06 13.43
C ASN A 69 -4.32 13.52 13.33
N LYS A 70 -4.53 12.97 12.13
CA LYS A 70 -4.44 11.54 11.81
C LYS A 70 -3.23 11.23 10.94
N ILE A 71 -2.59 12.24 10.35
CA ILE A 71 -1.36 12.09 9.57
C ILE A 71 -0.24 11.63 10.48
N VAL A 72 0.42 10.55 10.08
CA VAL A 72 1.60 9.99 10.74
C VAL A 72 2.81 10.27 9.86
N LEU A 73 3.91 10.66 10.50
CA LEU A 73 5.19 10.84 9.83
C LEU A 73 6.09 9.66 10.20
N ASP A 74 6.74 9.08 9.20
CA ASP A 74 7.91 8.23 9.41
C ASP A 74 9.15 9.03 9.02
N GLU A 75 10.00 9.26 10.02
CA GLU A 75 11.06 10.27 10.01
C GLU A 75 10.55 11.67 9.61
N LEU A 76 10.52 11.94 8.31
CA LEU A 76 10.18 13.23 7.70
C LEU A 76 9.27 13.09 6.48
N PHE A 77 8.76 11.89 6.22
CA PHE A 77 7.85 11.58 5.14
C PHE A 77 6.49 11.20 5.70
N LEU A 78 5.44 11.41 4.91
CA LEU A 78 4.12 10.91 5.26
C LEU A 78 4.15 9.38 5.24
N ASP A 79 3.84 8.76 6.37
CA ASP A 79 3.61 7.31 6.46
C ASP A 79 2.19 7.03 5.96
N VAL A 80 2.10 6.51 4.73
CA VAL A 80 0.83 6.25 4.04
C VAL A 80 0.02 5.21 4.80
N ASN A 81 0.66 4.12 5.21
CA ASN A 81 -0.01 2.99 5.82
C ASN A 81 -0.55 3.37 7.21
N GLU A 82 0.27 3.96 8.07
CA GLU A 82 -0.16 4.39 9.40
C GLU A 82 -1.18 5.53 9.34
N THR A 83 -1.05 6.46 8.39
CA THR A 83 -2.06 7.52 8.18
C THR A 83 -3.42 6.91 7.82
N LEU A 84 -3.46 5.93 6.91
CA LEU A 84 -4.69 5.23 6.54
C LEU A 84 -5.27 4.40 7.70
N LYS A 85 -4.43 3.80 8.55
CA LYS A 85 -4.89 3.11 9.78
C LYS A 85 -5.55 4.07 10.78
N ARG A 86 -5.08 5.33 10.86
CA ARG A 86 -5.62 6.35 11.77
C ARG A 86 -6.95 6.95 11.31
N ALA A 87 -7.22 6.92 10.01
CA ALA A 87 -8.47 7.36 9.39
C ALA A 87 -8.92 6.36 8.30
N PRO A 88 -9.33 5.14 8.71
CA PRO A 88 -9.58 4.05 7.78
C PRO A 88 -10.84 4.30 6.95
N ASN A 89 -10.69 4.18 5.62
CA ASN A 89 -11.71 4.45 4.62
C ASN A 89 -11.73 3.32 3.58
N ALA A 90 -12.91 2.81 3.23
CA ALA A 90 -13.04 1.68 2.31
C ALA A 90 -12.55 2.00 0.90
N HIS A 91 -12.78 3.20 0.39
CA HIS A 91 -12.32 3.62 -0.93
C HIS A 91 -10.81 3.83 -0.95
N ALA A 92 -10.24 4.42 0.11
CA ALA A 92 -8.78 4.53 0.23
C ALA A 92 -8.10 3.15 0.24
N LEU A 93 -8.71 2.17 0.92
CA LEU A 93 -8.25 0.78 0.89
C LEU A 93 -8.32 0.18 -0.53
N VAL A 94 -9.40 0.44 -1.28
CA VAL A 94 -9.54 0.01 -2.68
C VAL A 94 -8.43 0.62 -3.55
N ILE A 95 -8.18 1.92 -3.43
CA ILE A 95 -7.10 2.62 -4.14
C ILE A 95 -5.76 1.96 -3.82
N GLY A 96 -5.46 1.71 -2.55
CA GLY A 96 -4.21 1.08 -2.14
C GLY A 96 -4.01 -0.32 -2.74
N ILE A 97 -5.06 -1.15 -2.73
CA ILE A 97 -5.01 -2.49 -3.34
C ILE A 97 -4.83 -2.41 -4.86
N ARG A 98 -5.56 -1.50 -5.53
CA ARG A 98 -5.58 -1.41 -6.99
C ARG A 98 -4.33 -0.77 -7.58
N ASN A 99 -3.77 0.21 -6.89
CA ASN A 99 -2.60 0.97 -7.36
C ASN A 99 -1.28 0.44 -6.79
N ARG A 100 -1.28 -0.78 -6.23
CA ARG A 100 -0.07 -1.44 -5.73
C ARG A 100 0.69 -0.60 -4.71
N LEU A 101 -0.03 0.08 -3.83
CA LEU A 101 0.59 0.89 -2.80
C LEU A 101 1.08 -0.02 -1.67
N ASP A 102 2.21 0.31 -1.08
CA ASP A 102 2.78 -0.43 0.04
C ASP A 102 1.97 -0.14 1.31
N ILE A 103 0.82 -0.80 1.40
CA ILE A 103 -0.11 -0.73 2.51
C ILE A 103 -0.32 -2.13 3.09
N GLU A 104 -0.94 -2.19 4.26
CA GLU A 104 -1.32 -3.43 4.91
C GLU A 104 -2.85 -3.58 4.92
N PRO A 105 -3.45 -4.14 3.85
CA PRO A 105 -4.90 -4.18 3.70
C PRO A 105 -5.64 -4.85 4.85
N LYS A 106 -5.03 -5.90 5.42
CA LYS A 106 -5.62 -6.64 6.54
C LYS A 106 -5.78 -5.76 7.78
N GLU A 107 -4.76 -4.97 8.10
CA GLU A 107 -4.76 -4.10 9.27
C GLU A 107 -5.71 -2.91 9.07
N ILE A 108 -5.65 -2.27 7.90
CA ILE A 108 -6.56 -1.17 7.55
C ILE A 108 -8.01 -1.67 7.56
N PHE A 109 -8.29 -2.84 6.95
CA PHE A 109 -9.63 -3.43 6.93
C PHE A 109 -10.14 -3.75 8.33
N ALA A 110 -9.29 -4.26 9.23
CA ALA A 110 -9.66 -4.55 10.61
C ALA A 110 -10.17 -3.30 11.35
N LEU A 111 -9.55 -2.15 11.07
CA LEU A 111 -9.87 -0.84 11.66
C LEU A 111 -11.07 -0.12 11.01
N LEU A 112 -11.53 -0.57 9.84
CA LEU A 112 -12.73 0.00 9.21
C LEU A 112 -13.95 -0.13 10.13
N SER A 113 -14.77 0.92 10.16
CA SER A 113 -16.07 0.90 10.83
C SER A 113 -16.99 -0.16 10.20
N PRO A 114 -18.04 -0.64 10.89
CA PRO A 114 -19.01 -1.59 10.30
C PRO A 114 -19.67 -1.08 9.00
N ARG A 115 -19.84 0.24 8.85
CA ARG A 115 -20.35 0.87 7.63
C ARG A 115 -19.34 0.77 6.49
N GLU A 116 -18.07 1.09 6.76
CA GLU A 116 -17.00 1.02 5.78
C GLU A 116 -16.69 -0.43 5.36
N LYS A 117 -16.70 -1.38 6.31
CA LYS A 117 -16.59 -2.82 5.99
C LYS A 117 -17.68 -3.29 5.04
N ARG A 118 -18.93 -2.84 5.25
CA ARG A 118 -20.04 -3.14 4.33
C ARG A 118 -19.81 -2.54 2.95
N ARG A 119 -19.39 -1.27 2.88
CA ARG A 119 -19.03 -0.62 1.61
C ARG A 119 -17.96 -1.38 0.84
N PHE A 120 -16.87 -1.75 1.51
CA PHE A 120 -15.80 -2.55 0.89
C PHE A 120 -16.33 -3.89 0.37
N LYS A 121 -17.13 -4.61 1.18
CA LYS A 121 -17.75 -5.88 0.77
C LYS A 121 -18.67 -5.72 -0.44
N SER A 122 -19.45 -4.65 -0.52
CA SER A 122 -20.30 -4.37 -1.70
C SER A 122 -19.46 -4.11 -2.96
N MET A 123 -18.37 -3.35 -2.86
CA MET A 123 -17.45 -3.16 -3.99
C MET A 123 -16.81 -4.50 -4.42
N ALA A 124 -16.43 -5.33 -3.45
CA ALA A 124 -15.89 -6.67 -3.67
C ALA A 124 -16.89 -7.69 -4.25
N GLN A 125 -18.20 -7.41 -4.27
CA GLN A 125 -19.17 -8.27 -4.98
C GLN A 125 -19.12 -8.06 -6.50
N ILE A 126 -18.69 -6.89 -6.94
CA ILE A 126 -18.68 -6.47 -8.35
C ILE A 126 -17.28 -6.66 -8.93
N ASP A 127 -16.26 -6.36 -8.12
CA ASP A 127 -14.86 -6.36 -8.52
C ASP A 127 -14.15 -7.66 -8.10
N LYS A 128 -13.72 -8.46 -9.09
CA LYS A 128 -13.03 -9.74 -8.86
C LYS A 128 -11.70 -9.60 -8.11
N ILE A 129 -10.95 -8.52 -8.31
CA ILE A 129 -9.68 -8.30 -7.61
C ILE A 129 -9.94 -7.94 -6.15
N LEU A 130 -10.92 -7.08 -5.88
CA LEU A 130 -11.32 -6.79 -4.51
C LEU A 130 -11.92 -8.02 -3.83
N TRP A 131 -12.65 -8.85 -4.56
CA TRP A 131 -13.16 -10.12 -4.05
C TRP A 131 -12.03 -11.06 -3.61
N ILE A 132 -11.02 -11.25 -4.46
CA ILE A 132 -9.84 -12.07 -4.12
C ILE A 132 -9.16 -11.49 -2.88
N ASN A 133 -8.86 -10.18 -2.86
CA ASN A 133 -8.21 -9.53 -1.72
C ASN A 133 -9.05 -9.63 -0.44
N LEU A 134 -10.38 -9.59 -0.52
CA LEU A 134 -11.24 -9.82 0.63
C LEU A 134 -11.03 -11.21 1.23
N GLN A 135 -10.88 -12.25 0.41
CA GLN A 135 -10.56 -13.61 0.90
C GLN A 135 -9.20 -13.64 1.63
N LEU A 136 -8.20 -12.96 1.06
CA LEU A 136 -6.84 -12.88 1.65
C LEU A 136 -6.83 -12.10 2.97
N ILE A 137 -7.51 -10.94 3.01
CA ILE A 137 -7.72 -10.13 4.22
C ILE A 137 -8.39 -10.95 5.32
N GLN A 138 -9.35 -11.79 4.96
CA GLN A 138 -10.03 -12.71 5.88
C GLN A 138 -9.16 -13.88 6.36
N GLY A 139 -7.90 -13.97 5.90
CA GLY A 139 -6.93 -14.95 6.36
C GLY A 139 -7.00 -16.28 5.62
N ARG A 140 -7.68 -16.34 4.46
CA ARG A 140 -7.71 -17.57 3.66
C ARG A 140 -6.31 -17.88 3.14
N THR A 141 -5.87 -19.13 3.32
CA THR A 141 -4.61 -19.66 2.79
C THR A 141 -4.89 -20.91 1.96
N PHE A 142 -4.03 -21.20 1.00
CA PHE A 142 -4.18 -22.29 0.04
C PHE A 142 -2.96 -23.21 0.09
N GLN A 143 -3.14 -24.48 -0.25
CA GLN A 143 -2.04 -25.38 -0.58
C GLN A 143 -1.64 -25.20 -2.06
N GLU A 144 -0.43 -25.60 -2.45
CA GLU A 144 0.04 -25.46 -3.85
C GLU A 144 -0.84 -26.21 -4.88
N ASP A 145 -1.32 -27.39 -4.50
CA ASP A 145 -2.13 -28.28 -5.35
C ASP A 145 -3.59 -27.81 -5.51
N CYS A 146 -4.02 -26.90 -4.65
CA CYS A 146 -5.33 -26.25 -4.71
C CYS A 146 -5.50 -25.49 -6.05
N PRO A 147 -6.62 -25.66 -6.77
CA PRO A 147 -6.83 -24.97 -8.05
C PRO A 147 -7.14 -23.47 -7.89
N GLU A 148 -7.70 -23.05 -6.77
CA GLU A 148 -8.06 -21.66 -6.47
C GLU A 148 -6.88 -20.67 -6.55
N PRO A 149 -5.72 -20.87 -5.90
CA PRO A 149 -4.60 -19.94 -6.01
C PRO A 149 -4.14 -19.75 -7.45
N ARG A 150 -4.15 -20.82 -8.28
CA ARG A 150 -3.82 -20.72 -9.71
C ARG A 150 -4.81 -19.81 -10.44
N ARG A 151 -6.11 -20.02 -10.21
CA ARG A 151 -7.17 -19.18 -10.77
C ARG A 151 -7.04 -17.73 -10.31
N PHE A 152 -6.72 -17.49 -9.05
CA PHE A 152 -6.61 -16.15 -8.48
C PHE A 152 -5.37 -15.41 -9.00
N ILE A 153 -4.23 -16.11 -9.11
CA ILE A 153 -3.00 -15.58 -9.72
C ILE A 153 -3.27 -15.20 -11.17
N LEU A 154 -3.91 -16.07 -11.96
CA LEU A 154 -4.24 -15.77 -13.36
C LEU A 154 -5.18 -14.56 -13.51
N ILE A 155 -6.24 -14.49 -12.69
CA ILE A 155 -7.17 -13.34 -12.70
C ILE A 155 -6.42 -12.05 -12.33
N SER A 156 -5.53 -12.11 -11.35
CA SER A 156 -4.79 -10.95 -10.85
C SER A 156 -3.74 -10.46 -11.84
N ALA A 157 -3.00 -11.36 -12.48
CA ALA A 157 -2.03 -11.03 -13.52
C ALA A 157 -2.70 -10.38 -14.73
N ARG A 158 -3.83 -10.94 -15.20
CA ARG A 158 -4.62 -10.35 -16.30
C ARG A 158 -5.14 -8.94 -15.98
N ALA A 159 -5.46 -8.69 -14.72
CA ALA A 159 -5.90 -7.39 -14.25
C ALA A 159 -4.72 -6.44 -13.91
N ARG A 160 -3.47 -6.85 -14.17
CA ARG A 160 -2.24 -6.12 -13.81
C ARG A 160 -2.22 -5.70 -12.34
N CYS A 161 -2.60 -6.64 -11.47
CA CYS A 161 -2.64 -6.41 -10.02
C CYS A 161 -1.56 -7.23 -9.33
N ASP A 162 -0.31 -6.78 -9.49
CA ASP A 162 0.89 -7.46 -9.00
C ASP A 162 0.88 -7.58 -7.48
N PHE A 163 0.30 -6.59 -6.79
CA PHE A 163 0.07 -6.65 -5.34
C PHE A 163 -0.59 -7.97 -4.96
N THR A 164 -1.70 -8.32 -5.64
CA THR A 164 -2.47 -9.52 -5.32
C THR A 164 -1.70 -10.80 -5.69
N VAL A 165 -0.98 -10.77 -6.81
CA VAL A 165 -0.10 -11.88 -7.22
C VAL A 165 0.97 -12.15 -6.14
N ILE A 166 1.66 -11.11 -5.69
CA ILE A 166 2.71 -11.19 -4.66
C ILE A 166 2.13 -11.69 -3.33
N GLN A 167 0.97 -11.18 -2.91
CA GLN A 167 0.31 -11.67 -1.69
C GLN A 167 0.00 -13.17 -1.79
N LEU A 168 -0.52 -13.63 -2.93
CA LEU A 168 -0.81 -15.05 -3.17
C LEU A 168 0.46 -15.91 -3.13
N LEU A 169 1.53 -15.49 -3.80
CA LEU A 169 2.80 -16.22 -3.85
C LEU A 169 3.48 -16.31 -2.48
N TYR A 170 3.63 -15.18 -1.78
CA TYR A 170 4.50 -15.13 -0.60
C TYR A 170 3.79 -15.38 0.73
N ARG A 171 2.50 -15.06 0.82
CA ARG A 171 1.80 -15.00 2.12
C ARG A 171 0.62 -15.96 2.23
N HIS A 172 0.02 -16.33 1.10
CA HIS A 172 -1.24 -17.07 1.11
C HIS A 172 -1.18 -18.45 0.45
N THR A 173 -0.07 -18.85 -0.18
CA THR A 173 0.13 -20.21 -0.68
C THR A 173 1.19 -20.92 0.16
N LYS A 174 0.82 -22.05 0.75
CA LYS A 174 1.67 -22.88 1.60
C LYS A 174 2.30 -24.00 0.78
N ASN A 175 3.45 -24.49 1.26
CA ASN A 175 4.17 -25.63 0.69
C ASN A 175 4.50 -25.46 -0.80
N LEU A 176 4.77 -24.22 -1.23
CA LEU A 176 5.23 -23.96 -2.60
C LEU A 176 6.52 -24.71 -2.86
N THR A 177 6.57 -25.42 -3.98
CA THR A 177 7.78 -26.03 -4.52
C THR A 177 8.33 -25.23 -5.70
N LEU A 178 9.61 -25.40 -6.03
CA LEU A 178 10.23 -24.78 -7.21
C LEU A 178 9.43 -25.07 -8.49
N LYS A 179 9.09 -26.35 -8.73
CA LYS A 179 8.28 -26.78 -9.87
C LYS A 179 6.87 -26.16 -9.85
N GLY A 180 6.31 -25.95 -8.67
CA GLY A 180 5.06 -25.21 -8.47
C GLY A 180 5.13 -23.78 -8.95
N VAL A 181 6.19 -23.07 -8.54
CA VAL A 181 6.45 -21.69 -8.92
C VAL A 181 6.69 -21.57 -10.42
N GLU A 182 7.48 -22.48 -11.02
CA GLU A 182 7.72 -22.53 -12.46
C GLU A 182 6.42 -22.71 -13.25
N ARG A 183 5.54 -23.65 -12.85
CA ARG A 183 4.22 -23.84 -13.47
C ARG A 183 3.32 -22.61 -13.34
N LEU A 184 3.37 -21.92 -12.21
CA LEU A 184 2.61 -20.70 -11.99
C LEU A 184 3.13 -19.56 -12.89
N LEU A 185 4.44 -19.42 -13.03
CA LEU A 185 5.05 -18.46 -13.94
C LEU A 185 4.66 -18.76 -15.40
N ASP A 186 4.76 -20.01 -15.83
CA ASP A 186 4.34 -20.43 -17.17
C ASP A 186 2.86 -20.11 -17.46
N LEU A 187 2.01 -20.23 -16.44
CA LEU A 187 0.58 -19.90 -16.53
C LEU A 187 0.32 -18.41 -16.76
N VAL A 188 1.18 -17.52 -16.24
CA VAL A 188 0.95 -16.07 -16.30
C VAL A 188 1.96 -15.29 -17.13
N LYS A 189 2.95 -15.94 -17.75
CA LYS A 189 4.07 -15.31 -18.46
C LYS A 189 3.65 -14.24 -19.49
N ASP A 190 2.54 -14.46 -20.19
CA ASP A 190 2.04 -13.55 -21.23
C ASP A 190 1.42 -12.26 -20.64
N TRP A 191 1.17 -12.24 -19.33
CA TRP A 191 0.64 -11.10 -18.58
C TRP A 191 1.60 -10.61 -17.48
N CYS A 192 2.81 -11.16 -17.40
CA CYS A 192 3.84 -10.68 -16.49
C CYS A 192 4.43 -9.37 -17.01
N ASP A 193 4.39 -8.33 -16.18
CA ASP A 193 5.36 -7.25 -16.31
C ASP A 193 6.68 -7.63 -15.61
N ASP A 194 7.67 -6.74 -15.72
CA ASP A 194 8.99 -6.95 -15.12
C ASP A 194 8.89 -7.23 -13.61
N THR A 195 7.93 -6.61 -12.91
CA THR A 195 7.86 -6.78 -11.46
C THR A 195 7.22 -8.09 -11.03
N ILE A 196 6.20 -8.56 -11.74
CA ILE A 196 5.67 -9.91 -11.52
C ILE A 196 6.77 -10.91 -11.86
N HIS A 197 7.47 -10.74 -12.99
CA HIS A 197 8.55 -11.64 -13.41
C HIS A 197 9.66 -11.71 -12.34
N ASP A 198 10.15 -10.57 -11.87
CA ASP A 198 11.16 -10.47 -10.82
C ASP A 198 10.69 -11.15 -9.52
N SER A 199 9.41 -11.00 -9.16
CA SER A 199 8.84 -11.64 -7.97
C SER A 199 8.85 -13.16 -8.07
N PHE A 200 8.60 -13.73 -9.25
CA PHE A 200 8.73 -15.17 -9.51
C PHE A 200 10.19 -15.61 -9.51
N THR A 201 11.07 -14.88 -10.19
CA THR A 201 12.51 -15.19 -10.26
C THR A 201 13.16 -15.18 -8.88
N HIS A 202 12.90 -14.16 -8.07
CA HIS A 202 13.35 -14.09 -6.68
C HIS A 202 12.87 -15.29 -5.86
N LEU A 203 11.63 -15.74 -6.05
CA LEU A 203 11.09 -16.89 -5.34
C LEU A 203 11.76 -18.20 -5.79
N MET A 204 12.00 -18.38 -7.09
CA MET A 204 12.72 -19.54 -7.64
C MET A 204 14.16 -19.59 -7.15
N ASP A 205 14.85 -18.46 -7.14
CA ASP A 205 16.22 -18.35 -6.62
C ASP A 205 16.26 -18.71 -5.13
N ARG A 206 15.31 -18.23 -4.33
CA ARG A 206 15.21 -18.62 -2.92
C ARG A 206 15.09 -20.13 -2.73
N PHE A 207 14.35 -20.83 -3.60
CA PHE A 207 14.30 -22.31 -3.55
C PHE A 207 15.63 -22.94 -3.97
N ARG A 208 16.27 -22.45 -5.05
CA ARG A 208 17.53 -23.00 -5.56
C ARG A 208 18.69 -22.82 -4.58
N TYR A 209 18.78 -21.66 -3.93
CA TYR A 209 19.83 -21.35 -2.96
C TYR A 209 19.48 -21.76 -1.53
N GLY A 210 18.20 -21.92 -1.20
CA GLY A 210 17.73 -22.41 0.10
C GLY A 210 18.06 -23.89 0.35
N ILE A 211 18.25 -24.69 -0.71
CA ILE A 211 18.67 -26.10 -0.62
C ILE A 211 20.13 -26.26 -0.15
N TYR A 212 20.94 -25.19 -0.13
CA TYR A 212 22.32 -25.21 0.37
C TYR A 212 22.47 -24.79 1.85
N LYS A 213 21.36 -24.66 2.60
CA LYS A 213 21.38 -24.38 4.04
C LYS A 213 20.40 -25.30 4.79
N GLU A 214 20.69 -26.60 4.78
CA GLU A 214 20.28 -27.54 5.84
C GLU A 214 21.49 -28.35 6.29
#